data_AF-A0A1Z8Z3P5-F1
#
_entry.id   AF-A0A1Z8Z3P5-F1
#
_cell.length_a   1.000
_cell.length_b   1.000
_cell.length_c   1.000
_cell.angle_alpha   90.00
_cell.angle_beta   90.00
_cell.angle_gamma   90.00
#
_symmetry.space_group_name_H-M   'P 1'
#
loop_
_entity.id
_entity.type
_entity.pdbx_description
1 polymer ?
#
loop_
_entity_poly.entity_id
_entity_poly.type
_entity_poly.pdbx_seq_one_letter_code
_entity_poly.pdbx_strand_id
1 'polypeptide(L)'
;MNKLSLNPKFLTIVVFLAWSFFCVSVSGQDTQQSTDEDLTPIPPKPIRPIQNKIFYPDIEEDSGVDKCLVAEFRFVALTVRDPLQRRIASEKWVQENAKFCSVAKLLTIRNNRAQWLGTGDSITIDAEVDKQLEIALDKSDEIFPALYGLKLPPPPVDDEEVQ
;
A
#
# COMPACT_ATOMS: atom_id res chain seq x y z
N MET A 1 37.20 32.86 47.01
CA MET A 1 36.06 31.94 46.77
C MET A 1 35.25 32.51 45.62
N ASN A 2 35.54 32.11 44.38
CA ASN A 2 34.90 32.66 43.19
C ASN A 2 33.70 31.78 42.81
N LYS A 3 32.49 32.36 42.82
CA LYS A 3 31.27 31.68 42.36
C LYS A 3 31.25 31.69 40.83
N LEU A 4 31.45 30.54 40.21
CA LEU A 4 31.10 30.32 38.80
C LEU A 4 29.58 30.23 38.70
N SER A 5 28.97 31.22 38.06
CA SER A 5 27.58 31.22 37.65
C SER A 5 27.47 30.52 36.29
N LEU A 6 26.91 29.32 36.27
CA LEU A 6 26.71 28.53 35.06
C LEU A 6 25.36 28.89 34.44
N ASN A 7 25.38 29.44 33.22
CA ASN A 7 24.20 29.93 32.52
C ASN A 7 23.47 28.75 31.81
N PRO A 8 22.18 28.49 32.08
CA PRO A 8 21.47 27.30 31.61
C PRO A 8 21.28 27.22 30.08
N LYS A 9 21.51 28.31 29.35
CA LYS A 9 21.43 28.33 27.88
C LYS A 9 22.63 27.68 27.18
N PHE A 10 23.74 27.48 27.89
CA PHE A 10 24.96 26.91 27.30
C PHE A 10 25.01 25.38 27.40
N LEU A 11 24.25 24.77 28.33
CA LEU A 11 24.21 23.32 28.54
C LEU A 11 23.44 22.59 27.42
N THR A 12 22.48 23.26 26.78
CA THR A 12 21.65 22.66 25.73
C THR A 12 22.36 22.54 24.38
N ILE A 13 23.40 23.34 24.11
CA ILE A 13 24.10 23.30 22.81
C ILE A 13 25.08 22.13 22.73
N VAL A 14 25.64 21.67 23.86
CA VAL A 14 26.64 20.58 23.87
C VAL A 14 25.99 19.20 23.72
N VAL A 15 24.71 19.06 24.06
CA VAL A 15 23.98 17.77 23.96
C VAL A 15 23.55 17.45 22.53
N PHE A 16 23.35 18.45 21.66
CA PHE A 16 22.89 18.24 20.28
C PHE A 16 23.99 17.83 19.28
N LEU A 17 25.27 17.92 19.64
CA LEU A 17 26.39 17.54 18.75
C LEU A 17 26.92 16.11 19.00
N ALA A 18 26.42 15.39 20.01
CA ALA A 18 26.94 14.09 20.42
C ALA A 18 26.09 12.88 20.00
N TRP A 19 25.02 13.08 19.21
CA TRP A 19 24.07 12.02 18.81
C TRP A 19 24.14 11.65 17.31
N SER A 20 25.27 11.92 16.65
CA SER A 20 25.50 11.55 15.24
C SER A 20 26.65 10.56 15.04
N PHE A 21 27.01 9.79 16.07
CA PHE A 21 27.99 8.71 15.98
C PHE A 21 27.40 7.39 16.49
N PHE A 22 26.69 6.69 15.60
CA PHE A 22 26.45 5.25 15.77
C PHE A 22 26.62 4.57 14.40
N CYS A 23 27.89 4.32 14.04
CA CYS A 23 28.23 3.40 12.96
C CYS A 23 28.05 1.98 13.49
N VAL A 24 27.04 1.26 12.99
CA VAL A 24 26.99 -0.20 13.10
C VAL A 24 27.43 -0.76 11.75
N SER A 25 28.67 -1.20 11.69
CA SER A 25 29.21 -2.05 10.62
C SER A 25 28.82 -3.49 10.91
N VAL A 26 27.91 -4.05 10.10
CA VAL A 26 27.70 -5.50 10.01
C VAL A 26 28.48 -6.02 8.81
N SER A 27 29.47 -6.87 9.11
CA SER A 27 30.20 -7.67 8.13
C SER A 27 29.43 -8.96 7.91
N GLY A 28 28.88 -9.15 6.71
CA GLY A 28 28.40 -10.44 6.22
C GLY A 28 29.07 -10.73 4.89
N GLN A 29 30.11 -11.56 4.90
CA GLN A 29 30.59 -12.24 3.70
C GLN A 29 29.60 -13.35 3.39
N ASP A 30 29.10 -13.40 2.16
CA ASP A 30 28.82 -14.68 1.52
C ASP A 30 29.14 -14.57 0.03
N THR A 31 30.08 -15.41 -0.36
CA THR A 31 30.64 -15.58 -1.69
C THR A 31 29.62 -16.28 -2.57
N GLN A 32 29.15 -15.65 -3.66
CA GLN A 32 28.66 -16.40 -4.82
C GLN A 32 29.10 -15.74 -6.12
N GLN A 33 29.81 -16.54 -6.90
CA GLN A 33 30.43 -16.25 -8.19
C GLN A 33 29.59 -16.90 -9.28
N SER A 34 29.17 -16.13 -10.29
CA SER A 34 28.90 -16.67 -11.63
C SER A 34 28.85 -15.55 -12.69
N THR A 35 29.98 -15.44 -13.39
CA THR A 35 30.18 -15.27 -14.85
C THR A 35 29.46 -14.18 -15.65
N ASP A 36 30.29 -13.41 -16.37
CA ASP A 36 30.05 -12.31 -17.32
C ASP A 36 29.14 -12.67 -18.52
N GLU A 37 28.32 -11.70 -18.98
CA GLU A 37 28.44 -11.01 -20.28
C GLU A 37 27.19 -10.15 -20.58
N ASP A 38 27.37 -8.84 -20.74
CA ASP A 38 26.91 -8.01 -21.88
C ASP A 38 26.84 -6.52 -21.48
N LEU A 39 27.60 -5.69 -22.21
CA LEU A 39 27.90 -4.30 -21.89
C LEU A 39 26.95 -3.35 -22.62
N THR A 40 25.95 -2.81 -21.91
CA THR A 40 25.37 -1.50 -22.23
C THR A 40 25.12 -0.69 -20.95
N PRO A 41 25.45 0.62 -20.89
CA PRO A 41 25.18 1.44 -19.71
C PRO A 41 23.67 1.73 -19.57
N ILE A 42 22.94 0.82 -18.93
CA ILE A 42 21.57 1.08 -18.47
C ILE A 42 21.68 1.88 -17.17
N PRO A 43 20.98 3.03 -17.00
CA PRO A 43 20.95 3.73 -15.72
C PRO A 43 20.47 2.77 -14.62
N PRO A 44 21.05 2.77 -13.42
CA PRO A 44 20.76 1.75 -12.41
C PRO A 44 19.26 1.75 -12.11
N LYS A 45 18.59 0.68 -12.52
CA LYS A 45 17.20 0.42 -12.16
C LYS A 45 17.12 0.48 -10.63
N PRO A 46 16.23 1.29 -10.04
CA PRO A 46 16.11 1.36 -8.59
C PRO A 46 15.96 -0.05 -8.02
N ILE A 47 16.81 -0.39 -7.04
CA ILE A 47 16.77 -1.67 -6.34
C ILE A 47 15.44 -1.71 -5.59
N ARG A 48 14.40 -2.26 -6.23
CA ARG A 48 13.16 -2.60 -5.54
C ARG A 48 13.48 -3.79 -4.62
N PRO A 49 12.91 -3.84 -3.40
CA PRO A 49 12.91 -5.07 -2.60
C PRO A 49 12.45 -6.23 -3.48
N ILE A 50 13.03 -7.42 -3.30
CA ILE A 50 12.70 -8.64 -4.07
C ILE A 50 11.18 -8.76 -4.14
N GLN A 51 10.60 -8.42 -5.30
CA GLN A 51 9.16 -8.50 -5.49
C GLN A 51 8.84 -9.96 -5.74
N ASN A 52 8.35 -10.64 -4.70
CA ASN A 52 7.85 -12.00 -4.85
C ASN A 52 6.75 -11.98 -5.93
N LYS A 53 6.88 -12.82 -6.96
CA LYS A 53 5.98 -12.89 -8.13
C LYS A 53 4.52 -13.17 -7.75
N ILE A 54 4.30 -13.66 -6.53
CA ILE A 54 3.00 -13.88 -5.90
C ILE A 54 2.24 -12.55 -5.66
N PHE A 55 2.96 -11.43 -5.47
CA PHE A 55 2.35 -10.14 -5.09
C PHE A 55 1.95 -9.26 -6.28
N TYR A 56 2.56 -9.47 -7.45
CA TYR A 56 2.17 -8.84 -8.70
C TYR A 56 2.05 -9.94 -9.75
N PRO A 57 0.83 -10.39 -10.11
CA PRO A 57 0.68 -11.23 -11.29
C PRO A 57 1.27 -10.49 -12.49
N ASP A 58 1.87 -11.20 -13.45
CA ASP A 58 2.33 -10.58 -14.69
C ASP A 58 1.09 -10.04 -15.42
N ILE A 59 0.86 -8.74 -15.31
CA ILE A 59 -0.37 -8.10 -15.81
C ILE A 59 -0.11 -7.67 -17.24
N GLU A 60 -1.04 -7.99 -18.14
CA GLU A 60 -1.04 -7.50 -19.51
C GLU A 60 -0.85 -5.97 -19.53
N GLU A 61 0.00 -5.50 -20.43
CA GLU A 61 0.49 -4.11 -20.51
C GLU A 61 -0.64 -3.08 -20.70
N ASP A 62 -1.83 -3.50 -21.17
CA ASP A 62 -3.02 -2.67 -21.38
C ASP A 62 -4.13 -2.85 -20.30
N SER A 63 -3.83 -3.55 -19.21
CA SER A 63 -4.80 -3.76 -18.12
C SER A 63 -5.13 -2.50 -17.31
N GLY A 64 -4.39 -1.40 -17.51
CA GLY A 64 -4.53 -0.15 -16.77
C GLY A 64 -4.22 -0.26 -15.27
N VAL A 65 -3.56 -1.33 -14.81
CA VAL A 65 -3.30 -1.56 -13.38
C VAL A 65 -2.33 -0.54 -12.78
N ASP A 66 -1.52 0.10 -13.61
CA ASP A 66 -0.72 1.29 -13.28
C ASP A 66 -1.58 2.52 -12.96
N LYS A 67 -2.85 2.56 -13.38
CA LYS A 67 -3.81 3.63 -13.06
C LYS A 67 -4.43 3.46 -11.68
N CYS A 68 -4.52 2.24 -11.16
CA CYS A 68 -4.95 2.01 -9.78
C CYS A 68 -3.75 1.93 -8.82
N LEU A 69 -3.22 3.08 -8.43
CA LEU A 69 -2.20 3.18 -7.39
C LEU A 69 -2.85 3.51 -6.04
N VAL A 70 -2.94 2.53 -5.15
CA VAL A 70 -3.45 2.74 -3.77
C VAL A 70 -2.67 3.84 -3.04
N ALA A 71 -1.37 3.95 -3.32
CA ALA A 71 -0.52 5.00 -2.77
C ALA A 71 -0.98 6.41 -3.21
N GLU A 72 -1.49 6.58 -4.42
CA GLU A 72 -2.00 7.85 -4.92
C GLU A 72 -3.29 8.25 -4.22
N PHE A 73 -4.25 7.33 -4.12
CA PHE A 73 -5.47 7.55 -3.34
C PHE A 73 -5.14 7.96 -1.90
N ARG A 74 -4.23 7.21 -1.26
CA ARG A 74 -3.77 7.50 0.10
C ARG A 74 -3.07 8.86 0.20
N PHE A 75 -2.27 9.22 -0.80
CA PHE A 75 -1.61 10.53 -0.85
C PHE A 75 -2.65 11.66 -0.89
N VAL A 76 -3.64 11.58 -1.77
CA VAL A 76 -4.75 12.56 -1.84
C VAL A 76 -5.48 12.64 -0.49
N ALA A 77 -5.84 11.49 0.07
CA ALA A 77 -6.56 11.40 1.34
C ALA A 77 -5.79 12.05 2.51
N LEU A 78 -4.47 11.88 2.58
CA LEU A 78 -3.66 12.35 3.71
C LEU A 78 -3.09 13.76 3.55
N THR A 79 -2.98 14.28 2.33
CA THR A 79 -2.31 15.58 2.08
C THR A 79 -3.28 16.76 1.98
N VAL A 80 -4.52 16.54 1.56
CA VAL A 80 -5.50 17.62 1.41
C VAL A 80 -6.05 18.00 2.79
N ARG A 81 -5.74 19.21 3.27
CA ARG A 81 -6.13 19.66 4.63
C ARG A 81 -7.63 19.82 4.82
N ASP A 82 -8.30 20.49 3.90
CA ASP A 82 -9.73 20.78 4.03
C ASP A 82 -10.58 19.51 3.79
N PRO A 83 -11.49 19.14 4.70
CA PRO A 83 -12.27 17.91 4.56
C PRO A 83 -13.15 17.86 3.33
N LEU A 84 -13.73 18.99 2.91
CA LEU A 84 -14.60 19.04 1.73
C LEU A 84 -13.78 18.87 0.46
N GLN A 85 -12.66 19.59 0.33
CA GLN A 85 -11.75 19.43 -0.81
C GLN A 85 -11.15 18.03 -0.88
N ARG A 86 -10.83 17.43 0.26
CA ARG A 86 -10.33 16.06 0.34
C ARG A 86 -11.36 15.06 -0.17
N ARG A 87 -12.63 15.23 0.24
CA ARG A 87 -13.75 14.41 -0.27
C ARG A 87 -13.84 14.51 -1.78
N ILE A 88 -13.95 15.72 -2.32
CA ILE A 88 -14.10 15.98 -3.76
C ILE A 88 -12.94 15.35 -4.55
N ALA A 89 -11.69 15.54 -4.09
CA ALA A 89 -10.53 14.98 -4.74
C ALA A 89 -10.50 13.44 -4.69
N SER A 90 -10.93 12.86 -3.58
CA SER A 90 -10.96 11.40 -3.38
C SER A 90 -12.10 10.76 -4.17
N GLU A 91 -13.28 11.39 -4.22
CA GLU A 91 -14.42 11.02 -5.07
C GLU A 91 -14.01 11.00 -6.55
N LYS A 92 -13.32 12.05 -7.00
CA LYS A 92 -12.80 12.11 -8.36
C LYS A 92 -11.82 10.96 -8.63
N TRP A 93 -10.90 10.71 -7.71
CA TRP A 93 -9.93 9.63 -7.88
C TRP A 93 -10.60 8.26 -8.00
N VAL A 94 -11.58 7.93 -7.15
CA VAL A 94 -12.25 6.62 -7.23
C VAL A 94 -13.06 6.47 -8.53
N GLN A 95 -13.73 7.52 -9.00
CA GLN A 95 -14.48 7.48 -10.27
C GLN A 95 -13.57 7.22 -11.48
N GLU A 96 -12.36 7.79 -11.48
CA GLU A 96 -11.44 7.69 -12.61
C GLU A 96 -10.65 6.37 -12.58
N ASN A 97 -10.24 5.91 -11.39
CA ASN A 97 -9.19 4.90 -11.24
C ASN A 97 -9.66 3.57 -10.65
N ALA A 98 -10.75 3.55 -9.87
CA ALA A 98 -11.13 2.34 -9.10
C ALA A 98 -11.47 1.14 -9.99
N LYS A 99 -11.99 1.38 -11.20
CA LYS A 99 -12.30 0.34 -12.20
C LYS A 99 -11.09 -0.47 -12.69
N PHE A 100 -9.88 0.04 -12.49
CA PHE A 100 -8.63 -0.65 -12.85
C PHE A 100 -7.99 -1.37 -11.66
N CYS A 101 -8.62 -1.33 -10.49
CA CYS A 101 -8.09 -1.94 -9.29
C CYS A 101 -8.36 -3.45 -9.26
N SER A 102 -7.38 -4.23 -8.78
CA SER A 102 -7.65 -5.60 -8.36
C SER A 102 -8.46 -5.61 -7.06
N VAL A 103 -9.12 -6.74 -6.78
CA VAL A 103 -9.86 -7.00 -5.54
C VAL A 103 -9.04 -6.63 -4.29
N ALA A 104 -7.78 -7.07 -4.23
CA ALA A 104 -6.89 -6.78 -3.10
C ALA A 104 -6.65 -5.27 -2.90
N LYS A 105 -6.51 -4.50 -3.99
CA LYS A 105 -6.32 -3.05 -3.93
C LYS A 105 -7.61 -2.35 -3.47
N LEU A 106 -8.77 -2.76 -4.00
CA LEU A 106 -10.08 -2.23 -3.59
C LEU A 106 -10.36 -2.50 -2.10
N LEU A 107 -10.11 -3.72 -1.63
CA LEU A 107 -10.22 -4.06 -0.21
C LEU A 107 -9.28 -3.24 0.67
N THR A 108 -8.06 -3.00 0.19
CA THR A 108 -7.11 -2.13 0.91
C THR A 108 -7.66 -0.71 1.06
N ILE A 109 -8.26 -0.15 0.00
CA ILE A 109 -8.90 1.17 0.05
C ILE A 109 -10.10 1.13 1.00
N ARG A 110 -11.04 0.20 0.81
CA ARG A 110 -12.26 0.05 1.62
C ARG A 110 -11.96 -0.02 3.12
N ASN A 111 -11.00 -0.86 3.51
CA ASN A 111 -10.69 -1.10 4.91
C ASN A 111 -9.95 0.07 5.59
N ASN A 112 -9.32 0.96 4.82
CA ASN A 112 -8.51 2.05 5.37
C ASN A 112 -9.10 3.44 5.11
N ARG A 113 -10.11 3.58 4.23
CA ARG A 113 -10.60 4.90 3.81
C ARG A 113 -11.04 5.77 4.98
N ALA A 114 -11.70 5.20 5.99
CA ALA A 114 -12.19 5.96 7.14
C ALA A 114 -11.03 6.58 7.92
N GLN A 115 -9.94 5.82 8.09
CA GLN A 115 -8.72 6.30 8.73
C GLN A 115 -7.97 7.33 7.87
N TRP A 116 -7.91 7.14 6.55
CA TRP A 116 -7.17 8.04 5.67
C TRP A 116 -7.91 9.35 5.39
N LEU A 117 -9.22 9.29 5.18
CA LEU A 117 -10.04 10.43 4.82
C LEU A 117 -10.53 11.21 6.06
N GLY A 118 -10.72 10.53 7.20
CA GLY A 118 -11.29 11.14 8.40
C GLY A 118 -12.67 11.74 8.11
N THR A 119 -12.86 13.01 8.45
CA THR A 119 -14.12 13.74 8.18
C THR A 119 -14.39 13.99 6.69
N GLY A 120 -13.38 13.77 5.83
CA GLY A 120 -13.53 13.80 4.38
C GLY A 120 -14.15 12.51 3.81
N ASP A 121 -14.29 11.44 4.61
CA ASP A 121 -14.94 10.21 4.14
C ASP A 121 -16.41 10.46 3.79
N SER A 122 -16.95 9.67 2.87
CA SER A 122 -18.33 9.80 2.41
C SER A 122 -18.90 8.48 1.90
N ILE A 123 -20.22 8.36 2.01
CA ILE A 123 -20.97 7.22 1.47
C ILE A 123 -20.84 7.08 -0.05
N THR A 124 -20.55 8.18 -0.75
CA THR A 124 -20.30 8.20 -2.20
C THR A 124 -18.99 7.50 -2.56
N ILE A 125 -17.93 7.71 -1.78
CA ILE A 125 -16.65 7.00 -1.96
C ILE A 125 -16.84 5.52 -1.62
N ASP A 126 -17.60 5.23 -0.55
CA ASP A 126 -17.95 3.86 -0.17
C ASP A 126 -18.65 3.08 -1.28
N ALA A 127 -19.76 3.63 -1.76
CA ALA A 127 -20.60 2.99 -2.77
C ALA A 127 -19.84 2.73 -4.07
N GLU A 128 -18.97 3.65 -4.51
CA GLU A 128 -18.18 3.44 -5.73
C GLU A 128 -17.12 2.35 -5.54
N VAL A 129 -16.45 2.29 -4.38
CA VAL A 129 -15.47 1.23 -4.08
C VAL A 129 -16.16 -0.13 -3.99
N ASP A 130 -17.29 -0.23 -3.29
CA ASP A 130 -18.06 -1.47 -3.17
C ASP A 130 -18.60 -1.92 -4.54
N LYS A 131 -19.13 -1.00 -5.36
CA LYS A 131 -19.54 -1.29 -6.73
C LYS A 131 -18.42 -1.89 -7.58
N GLN A 132 -17.21 -1.30 -7.55
CA GLN A 132 -16.08 -1.86 -8.31
C GLN A 132 -15.64 -3.21 -7.75
N LEU A 133 -15.79 -3.42 -6.45
CA LEU A 133 -15.48 -4.68 -5.80
C LEU A 133 -16.46 -5.78 -6.22
N GLU A 134 -17.76 -5.48 -6.30
CA GLU A 134 -18.77 -6.38 -6.86
C GLU A 134 -18.46 -6.73 -8.32
N ILE A 135 -18.17 -5.74 -9.17
CA ILE A 135 -17.81 -5.95 -10.58
C ILE A 135 -16.56 -6.84 -10.70
N ALA A 136 -15.55 -6.64 -9.85
CA ALA A 136 -14.33 -7.44 -9.86
C ALA A 136 -14.56 -8.88 -9.36
N LEU A 137 -15.57 -9.10 -8.52
CA LEU A 137 -15.93 -10.39 -7.91
C LEU A 137 -17.02 -11.16 -8.66
N ASP A 138 -17.72 -10.54 -9.61
CA ASP A 138 -18.77 -11.17 -10.44
C ASP A 138 -18.27 -12.41 -11.21
N LYS A 139 -16.95 -12.62 -11.25
CA LYS A 139 -16.29 -13.81 -11.82
C LYS A 139 -16.04 -14.93 -10.81
N SER A 140 -16.45 -14.77 -9.54
CA SER A 140 -16.16 -15.71 -8.44
C SER A 140 -17.35 -15.91 -7.50
N ASP A 141 -18.04 -17.04 -7.66
CA ASP A 141 -19.26 -17.39 -6.92
C ASP A 141 -19.04 -17.56 -5.40
N GLU A 142 -17.82 -17.92 -4.97
CA GLU A 142 -17.50 -18.14 -3.55
C GLU A 142 -17.06 -16.86 -2.81
N ILE A 143 -16.43 -15.92 -3.51
CA ILE A 143 -15.79 -14.76 -2.87
C ILE A 143 -16.81 -13.63 -2.66
N PHE A 144 -17.84 -13.54 -3.52
CA PHE A 144 -18.90 -12.54 -3.39
C PHE A 144 -19.70 -12.68 -2.08
N PRO A 145 -20.17 -13.87 -1.67
CA PRO A 145 -20.83 -14.05 -0.37
C PRO A 145 -19.92 -13.69 0.82
N ALA A 146 -18.63 -14.03 0.74
CA ALA A 146 -17.67 -13.74 1.79
C ALA A 146 -17.46 -12.24 2.02
N LEU A 147 -17.57 -11.40 0.97
CA LEU A 147 -17.45 -9.95 1.08
C LEU A 147 -18.50 -9.35 2.04
N TYR A 148 -19.71 -9.88 2.00
CA TYR A 148 -20.84 -9.44 2.81
C TYR A 148 -21.02 -10.27 4.10
N GLY A 149 -20.07 -11.15 4.42
CA GLY A 149 -20.15 -12.04 5.57
C GLY A 149 -21.30 -13.05 5.47
N LEU A 150 -21.76 -13.35 4.25
CA LEU A 150 -22.79 -14.36 4.01
C LEU A 150 -22.16 -15.76 4.16
N LYS A 151 -22.84 -16.63 4.90
CA LYS A 151 -22.42 -18.03 5.06
C LYS A 151 -22.67 -18.76 3.75
N LEU A 152 -21.62 -19.34 3.16
CA LEU A 152 -21.75 -20.23 2.00
C LEU A 152 -22.59 -21.47 2.37
N PRO A 153 -23.45 -21.96 1.47
CA PRO A 153 -24.06 -23.28 1.65
C PRO A 153 -22.93 -24.33 1.75
N PRO A 154 -23.14 -25.40 2.55
CA PRO A 154 -22.19 -26.50 2.59
C PRO A 154 -21.94 -27.02 1.16
N PRO A 155 -20.70 -27.44 0.83
CA PRO A 155 -20.43 -28.04 -0.47
C PRO A 155 -21.38 -29.22 -0.67
N PRO A 156 -21.80 -29.50 -1.92
CA PRO A 156 -22.56 -30.70 -2.21
C PRO A 156 -21.80 -31.89 -1.63
N VAL A 157 -22.54 -32.82 -1.02
CA VAL A 157 -21.94 -34.07 -0.56
C VAL A 157 -21.39 -34.73 -1.82
N ASP A 158 -20.08 -34.95 -1.87
CA ASP A 158 -19.48 -35.75 -2.92
C ASP A 158 -20.13 -37.13 -2.81
N ASP A 159 -20.99 -37.47 -3.76
CA ASP A 159 -21.51 -38.82 -3.91
C ASP A 159 -20.34 -39.71 -4.35
N GLU A 160 -19.44 -40.04 -3.43
CA GLU A 160 -18.37 -41.00 -3.65
C GLU A 160 -19.01 -42.34 -4.02
N GLU A 161 -18.75 -42.74 -5.26
CA GLU A 161 -18.56 -44.12 -5.70
C GLU A 161 -19.79 -45.05 -5.53
N VAL A 162 -20.73 -44.95 -6.49
CA VAL A 162 -21.53 -46.12 -6.85
C VAL A 162 -20.58 -47.15 -7.46
N GLN A 163 -20.21 -48.14 -6.63
CA GLN A 163 -19.50 -49.37 -6.99
C GLN A 163 -20.14 -50.10 -8.18
#